data_AF-A0A0B2UQ86-F1
#
_entry.id   AF-A0A0B2UQ86-F1
#
_cell.length_a   1.000
_cell.length_b   1.000
_cell.length_c   1.000
_cell.angle_alpha   90.00
_cell.angle_beta   90.00
_cell.angle_gamma   90.00
#
_symmetry.space_group_name_H-M   'P 1'
#
loop_
_entity.id
_entity.type
_entity.pdbx_description
1 polymer ?
#
loop_
_entity_poly.entity_id
_entity_poly.type
_entity_poly.pdbx_seq_one_letter_code
_entity_poly.pdbx_strand_id
1 'polypeptide(L)'
;MIAQQGVTLVISEKCPSALSSLMKSCWKVNPKERPDMRQIIIVLESLQHNTELSEQCGHFLKHKHEWKCEIEEQLRQLEEQKIDYAKKLEELDRREQALKRREKSQRENDATARALQGDVALWDEEEVCQWMRQISASLSIEGDVLDHFIALILHHNINGNRLLDITPKDLESLGICSLGIRHNLFKEVKNLRRENYRLRNFPSLQVSQQLGHKKKQEKLSQPLSLPLIIHVTMYTRQSGFDYFPKFRYKILIDVDWDDCCLVSA
;
A
#
# COMPACT_ATOMS: atom_id res chain seq x y z
N MET A 1 -20.39 7.08 43.06
CA MET A 1 -21.57 6.24 43.33
C MET A 1 -21.93 5.47 42.07
N ILE A 2 -22.16 4.15 42.16
CA ILE A 2 -22.38 3.22 41.02
C ILE A 2 -23.43 3.75 40.02
N ALA A 3 -24.51 4.39 40.50
CA ALA A 3 -25.55 5.00 39.67
C ALA A 3 -25.12 6.22 38.82
N GLN A 4 -24.03 6.91 39.14
CA GLN A 4 -23.56 8.09 38.38
C GLN A 4 -22.95 7.71 37.03
N GLN A 5 -22.54 6.45 36.86
CA GLN A 5 -22.01 5.92 35.60
C GLN A 5 -23.10 5.18 34.78
N GLY A 6 -24.37 5.29 35.17
CA GLY A 6 -25.49 4.57 34.53
C GLY A 6 -25.54 3.08 34.85
N VAL A 7 -24.65 2.57 35.70
CA VAL A 7 -24.63 1.18 36.15
C VAL A 7 -25.49 1.06 37.41
N THR A 8 -26.41 0.10 37.44
CA THR A 8 -27.24 -0.20 38.62
C THR A 8 -27.04 -1.65 39.05
N LEU A 9 -27.46 -1.99 40.28
CA LEU A 9 -27.50 -3.37 40.72
C LEU A 9 -28.44 -4.19 39.80
N VAL A 10 -28.09 -5.46 39.57
CA VAL A 10 -28.92 -6.38 38.81
C VAL A 10 -30.18 -6.70 39.62
N ILE A 11 -31.35 -6.40 39.06
CA ILE A 11 -32.64 -6.84 39.60
C ILE A 11 -33.01 -8.12 38.87
N SER A 12 -33.13 -9.23 39.59
CA SER A 12 -33.60 -10.49 39.02
C SER A 12 -34.95 -10.31 38.33
N GLU A 13 -35.15 -10.94 37.17
CA GLU A 13 -36.44 -10.95 36.45
C GLU A 13 -37.57 -11.57 37.28
N LYS A 14 -37.24 -12.44 38.24
CA LYS A 14 -38.19 -13.06 39.16
C LYS A 14 -38.64 -12.13 40.31
N CYS A 15 -38.06 -10.94 40.43
CA CYS A 15 -38.43 -9.97 41.47
C CYS A 15 -39.82 -9.38 41.16
N PRO A 16 -40.74 -9.29 42.14
CA PRO A 16 -42.07 -8.73 41.93
C PRO A 16 -42.02 -7.33 41.29
N SER A 17 -42.82 -7.11 40.26
CA SER A 17 -42.75 -5.92 39.40
C SER A 17 -42.93 -4.61 40.18
N ALA A 18 -43.74 -4.61 41.23
CA ALA A 18 -43.97 -3.45 42.09
C ALA A 18 -42.70 -3.04 42.87
N LEU A 19 -41.96 -4.02 43.41
CA LEU A 19 -40.67 -3.78 44.09
C LEU A 19 -39.58 -3.40 43.09
N SER A 20 -39.50 -4.09 41.95
CA SER A 20 -38.57 -3.76 40.87
C SER A 20 -38.76 -2.32 40.37
N SER A 21 -40.01 -1.88 40.22
CA SER A 21 -40.36 -0.52 39.79
C SER A 21 -39.95 0.53 40.83
N LEU A 22 -40.17 0.25 42.11
CA LEU A 22 -39.72 1.13 43.20
C LEU A 22 -38.18 1.24 43.21
N MET A 23 -37.46 0.12 43.15
CA MET A 23 -35.98 0.11 43.09
C MET A 23 -35.45 0.91 41.89
N LYS A 24 -36.00 0.68 40.69
CA LYS A 24 -35.64 1.43 39.47
C LYS A 24 -35.89 2.93 39.60
N SER A 25 -36.98 3.33 40.27
CA SER A 25 -37.30 4.74 40.53
C SER A 25 -36.30 5.37 41.50
N CYS A 26 -35.89 4.63 42.54
CA CYS A 26 -34.87 5.06 43.49
C CYS A 26 -33.46 5.16 42.86
N TRP A 27 -33.18 4.39 41.81
CA TRP A 27 -31.86 4.34 41.16
C TRP A 27 -31.73 5.21 39.91
N LYS A 28 -32.67 6.13 39.66
CA LYS A 28 -32.56 7.10 38.56
C LYS A 28 -31.25 7.90 38.63
N VAL A 29 -30.59 8.06 37.49
CA VAL A 29 -29.30 8.80 37.38
C VAL A 29 -29.49 10.24 37.86
N ASN A 30 -30.57 10.89 37.43
CA ASN A 30 -30.95 12.23 37.85
C ASN A 30 -31.58 12.20 39.27
N PRO A 31 -30.98 12.88 40.27
CA PRO A 31 -31.52 12.90 41.63
C PRO A 31 -32.92 13.51 41.74
N LYS A 32 -33.28 14.44 40.84
CA LYS A 32 -34.59 15.12 40.86
C LYS A 32 -35.75 14.22 40.41
N GLU A 33 -35.44 13.11 39.73
CA GLU A 33 -36.44 12.13 39.29
C GLU A 33 -36.70 11.03 40.32
N ARG A 34 -35.93 11.02 41.42
CA ARG A 34 -36.09 10.03 42.48
C ARG A 34 -37.25 10.44 43.39
N PRO A 35 -38.05 9.48 43.88
CA PRO A 35 -39.08 9.78 44.85
C PRO A 35 -38.47 10.28 46.16
N ASP A 36 -39.15 11.22 46.81
CA ASP A 36 -38.81 11.61 48.18
C ASP A 36 -39.23 10.54 49.20
N MET A 37 -38.74 10.64 50.44
CA MET A 37 -39.05 9.62 51.45
C MET A 37 -40.54 9.53 51.79
N ARG A 38 -41.33 10.61 51.67
CA ARG A 38 -42.77 10.56 51.91
C ARG A 38 -43.47 9.75 50.83
N GLN A 39 -43.08 9.97 49.57
CA GLN A 39 -43.56 9.21 48.43
C GLN A 39 -43.18 7.72 48.55
N ILE A 40 -41.96 7.41 49.00
CA ILE A 40 -41.53 6.02 49.24
C ILE A 40 -42.39 5.36 50.32
N ILE A 41 -42.65 6.05 51.44
CA ILE A 41 -43.48 5.51 52.53
C ILE A 41 -44.90 5.21 52.02
N ILE A 42 -45.52 6.14 51.30
CA ILE A 42 -46.87 5.95 50.72
C ILE A 42 -46.89 4.71 49.81
N VAL A 43 -45.86 4.54 48.96
CA VAL A 43 -45.76 3.36 48.11
C VAL A 43 -45.61 2.09 48.97
N LEU A 44 -44.72 2.07 49.96
CA LEU A 44 -44.52 0.89 50.81
C LEU A 44 -45.77 0.51 51.63
N GLU A 45 -46.51 1.48 52.17
CA GLU A 45 -47.78 1.26 52.86
C GLU A 45 -48.82 0.65 51.91
N SER A 46 -48.90 1.14 50.67
CA SER A 46 -49.81 0.57 49.67
C SER A 46 -49.44 -0.88 49.30
N LEU A 47 -48.14 -1.19 49.27
CA LEU A 47 -47.63 -2.53 48.96
C LEU A 47 -47.84 -3.50 50.14
N GLN A 48 -47.79 -3.03 51.39
CA GLN A 48 -48.01 -3.85 52.57
C GLN A 48 -49.41 -4.48 52.61
N HIS A 49 -50.42 -3.78 52.12
CA HIS A 49 -51.81 -4.27 52.10
C HIS A 49 -52.10 -5.20 50.92
N ASN A 50 -51.13 -5.44 50.03
CA ASN A 50 -51.29 -6.30 48.87
C ASN A 50 -50.92 -7.75 49.19
N THR A 51 -51.92 -8.59 49.43
CA THR A 51 -51.75 -10.01 49.76
C THR A 51 -51.08 -10.83 48.65
N GLU A 52 -51.40 -10.52 47.39
CA GLU A 52 -50.80 -11.16 46.20
C GLU A 52 -49.29 -10.86 46.14
N LEU A 53 -48.91 -9.60 46.39
CA LEU A 53 -47.50 -9.22 46.44
C LEU A 53 -46.77 -9.93 47.58
N SER A 54 -47.40 -10.11 48.74
CA SER A 54 -46.81 -10.83 49.86
C SER A 54 -46.51 -12.29 49.51
N GLU A 55 -47.39 -12.95 48.78
CA GLU A 55 -47.18 -14.32 48.29
C GLU A 55 -46.05 -14.38 47.25
N GLN A 56 -46.05 -13.45 46.27
CA GLN A 56 -44.97 -13.34 45.29
C GLN A 56 -43.61 -13.06 45.94
N CYS A 57 -43.57 -12.22 46.99
CA CYS A 57 -42.37 -11.97 47.78
C CYS A 57 -41.92 -13.24 48.50
N GLY A 58 -42.84 -13.99 49.10
CA GLY A 58 -42.55 -15.27 49.75
C GLY A 58 -41.94 -16.27 48.77
N HIS A 59 -42.52 -16.39 47.57
CA HIS A 59 -41.99 -17.23 46.49
C HIS A 59 -40.60 -16.76 46.03
N PHE A 60 -40.42 -15.46 45.82
CA PHE A 60 -39.15 -14.87 45.40
C PHE A 60 -38.03 -15.12 46.42
N LEU A 61 -38.32 -14.94 47.71
CA LEU A 61 -37.35 -15.17 48.79
C LEU A 61 -37.06 -16.66 49.00
N LYS A 62 -38.05 -17.54 48.78
CA LYS A 62 -37.84 -19.00 48.83
C LYS A 62 -36.81 -19.46 47.79
N HIS A 63 -36.85 -18.89 46.59
CA HIS A 63 -35.91 -19.18 45.50
C HIS A 63 -34.66 -18.29 45.52
N LYS A 64 -34.33 -17.67 46.67
CA LYS A 64 -33.18 -16.77 46.84
C LYS A 64 -31.87 -17.32 46.35
N HIS A 65 -31.63 -18.62 46.60
CA HIS A 65 -30.40 -19.25 46.18
C HIS A 65 -30.27 -19.30 44.65
N GLU A 66 -31.35 -19.62 43.94
CA GLU A 66 -31.35 -19.78 42.49
C GLU A 66 -31.00 -18.48 41.77
N TRP A 67 -31.74 -17.40 42.03
CA TRP A 67 -31.49 -16.13 41.35
C TRP A 67 -30.18 -15.47 41.83
N LYS A 68 -29.69 -15.81 43.02
CA LYS A 68 -28.36 -15.38 43.46
C LYS A 68 -27.27 -16.05 42.63
N CYS A 69 -27.36 -17.37 42.42
CA CYS A 69 -26.42 -18.08 41.55
C CYS A 69 -26.48 -17.58 40.10
N GLU A 70 -27.67 -17.25 39.60
CA GLU A 70 -27.85 -16.66 38.26
C GLU A 70 -27.12 -15.31 38.13
N ILE A 71 -27.28 -14.41 39.11
CA ILE A 71 -26.57 -13.12 39.12
C ILE A 71 -25.05 -13.33 39.21
N GLU A 72 -24.59 -14.26 40.04
CA GLU A 72 -23.15 -14.58 40.16
C GLU A 72 -22.57 -15.11 38.85
N GLU A 73 -23.31 -15.94 38.12
CA GLU A 73 -22.90 -16.45 36.81
C GLU A 73 -22.86 -15.34 35.75
N GLN A 74 -23.87 -14.48 35.70
CA GLN A 74 -23.86 -13.31 34.79
C GLN A 74 -22.69 -12.37 35.06
N LEU A 75 -22.37 -12.12 36.34
CA LEU A 75 -21.21 -11.32 36.72
C LEU A 75 -19.89 -11.97 36.28
N ARG A 76 -19.77 -13.29 36.40
CA ARG A 76 -18.59 -14.03 35.92
C ARG A 76 -18.43 -13.89 34.40
N GLN A 77 -19.50 -14.08 33.64
CA GLN A 77 -19.51 -13.93 32.19
C GLN A 77 -19.13 -12.51 31.76
N LEU A 78 -19.63 -11.48 32.46
CA LEU A 78 -19.26 -10.09 32.20
C LEU A 78 -17.76 -9.82 32.44
N GLU A 79 -17.17 -10.39 33.49
CA GLU A 79 -15.74 -10.22 33.76
C GLU A 79 -14.89 -10.95 32.71
N GLU A 80 -15.29 -12.16 32.28
CA GLU A 80 -14.63 -12.88 31.18
C GLU A 80 -14.68 -12.09 29.87
N GLN A 81 -15.85 -11.55 29.52
CA GLN A 81 -16.01 -10.69 28.35
C GLN A 81 -15.14 -9.43 28.44
N LYS A 82 -15.08 -8.78 29.60
CA LYS A 82 -14.23 -7.60 29.82
C LYS A 82 -12.75 -7.92 29.61
N ILE A 83 -12.28 -9.08 30.07
CA ILE A 83 -10.91 -9.54 29.84
C ILE A 83 -10.66 -9.81 28.34
N ASP A 84 -11.61 -10.48 27.66
CA ASP A 84 -11.51 -10.74 26.22
C ASP A 84 -11.47 -9.44 25.39
N TYR A 85 -12.34 -8.48 25.71
CA TYR A 85 -12.32 -7.15 25.09
C TYR A 85 -11.02 -6.40 25.33
N ALA A 86 -10.47 -6.45 26.55
CA ALA A 86 -9.18 -5.83 26.84
C ALA A 86 -8.05 -6.42 25.98
N LYS A 87 -8.01 -7.76 25.84
CA LYS A 87 -7.04 -8.44 24.95
C LYS A 87 -7.22 -8.05 23.49
N LYS A 88 -8.46 -7.97 23.00
CA LYS A 88 -8.77 -7.53 21.63
C LYS A 88 -8.33 -6.09 21.37
N LEU A 89 -8.53 -5.19 22.33
CA LEU A 89 -8.09 -3.80 22.22
C LEU A 89 -6.57 -3.69 22.12
N GLU A 90 -5.84 -4.45 22.95
CA GLU A 90 -4.38 -4.47 22.91
C GLU A 90 -3.85 -5.00 21.57
N GLU A 91 -4.45 -6.07 21.04
CA GLU A 91 -4.07 -6.63 19.73
C GLU A 91 -4.36 -5.64 18.59
N LEU A 92 -5.50 -4.93 18.64
CA LEU A 92 -5.82 -3.91 17.65
C LEU A 92 -4.84 -2.74 17.70
N ASP A 93 -4.47 -2.25 18.89
CA ASP A 93 -3.48 -1.18 19.05
C ASP A 93 -2.11 -1.60 18.49
N ARG A 94 -1.64 -2.81 18.78
CA ARG A 94 -0.40 -3.35 18.19
C ARG A 94 -0.45 -3.38 16.66
N ARG A 95 -1.57 -3.84 16.08
CA ARG A 95 -1.77 -3.88 14.63
C ARG A 95 -1.79 -2.48 14.02
N GLU A 96 -2.49 -1.54 14.66
CA GLU A 96 -2.55 -0.15 14.20
C GLU A 96 -1.16 0.49 14.20
N GLN A 97 -0.39 0.31 15.27
CA GLN A 97 0.97 0.81 15.36
C GLN A 97 1.89 0.19 14.30
N ALA A 98 1.78 -1.13 14.06
CA ALA A 98 2.54 -1.80 13.01
C ALA A 98 2.18 -1.25 11.62
N LEU A 99 0.90 -1.02 11.34
CA LEU A 99 0.44 -0.42 10.09
C LEU A 99 0.95 1.00 9.91
N LYS A 100 0.88 1.85 10.95
CA LYS A 100 1.42 3.22 10.92
C LYS A 100 2.92 3.25 10.61
N ARG A 101 3.71 2.35 11.22
CA ARG A 101 5.14 2.23 10.93
C ARG A 101 5.38 1.84 9.47
N ARG A 102 4.65 0.84 8.96
CA ARG A 102 4.76 0.38 7.57
C ARG A 102 4.39 1.48 6.58
N GLU A 103 3.29 2.19 6.84
CA GLU A 103 2.85 3.31 6.00
C GLU A 103 3.91 4.42 5.96
N LYS A 104 4.48 4.77 7.13
CA LYS A 104 5.56 5.76 7.19
C LYS A 104 6.76 5.34 6.34
N SER A 105 7.25 4.11 6.48
CA SER A 105 8.36 3.60 5.67
C SER A 105 8.02 3.55 4.17
N GLN A 106 6.79 3.22 3.80
CA GLN A 106 6.36 3.27 2.40
C GLN A 106 6.35 4.70 1.86
N ARG A 107 5.82 5.67 2.62
CA ARG A 107 5.82 7.08 2.22
C ARG A 107 7.23 7.64 2.07
N GLU A 108 8.15 7.27 2.96
CA GLU A 108 9.57 7.66 2.86
C GLU A 108 10.21 7.06 1.61
N ASN A 109 10.01 5.76 1.35
CA ASN A 109 10.50 5.11 0.13
C ASN A 109 9.92 5.73 -1.14
N ASP A 110 8.62 6.01 -1.18
CA ASP A 110 7.96 6.65 -2.31
C ASP A 110 8.43 8.09 -2.51
N ALA A 111 8.70 8.83 -1.43
CA ALA A 111 9.25 10.18 -1.50
C ALA A 111 10.66 10.17 -2.09
N THR A 112 11.52 9.25 -1.64
CA THR A 112 12.86 9.05 -2.22
C THR A 112 12.77 8.63 -3.69
N ALA A 113 11.87 7.69 -4.03
CA ALA A 113 11.66 7.28 -5.41
C ALA A 113 11.16 8.43 -6.31
N ARG A 114 10.34 9.34 -5.79
CA ARG A 114 9.92 10.56 -6.50
C ARG A 114 11.02 11.61 -6.60
N ALA A 115 11.87 11.76 -5.58
CA ALA A 115 13.04 12.64 -5.66
C ALA A 115 13.99 12.20 -6.78
N LEU A 116 14.11 10.89 -6.98
CA LEU A 116 14.86 10.29 -8.10
C LEU A 116 14.07 10.26 -9.42
N GLN A 117 12.90 10.92 -9.53
CA GLN A 117 12.21 11.11 -10.82
C GLN A 117 12.62 12.45 -11.44
N GLY A 118 13.30 12.40 -12.58
CA GLY A 118 13.76 13.59 -13.29
C GLY A 118 14.75 13.25 -14.39
N ASP A 119 15.29 14.28 -15.05
CA ASP A 119 16.39 14.08 -15.99
C ASP A 119 17.66 13.71 -15.20
N VAL A 120 18.06 12.45 -15.29
CA VAL A 120 19.25 11.92 -14.61
C VAL A 120 20.51 12.72 -14.98
N ALA A 121 20.55 13.36 -16.15
CA ALA A 121 21.67 14.22 -16.54
C ALA A 121 21.89 15.43 -15.61
N LEU A 122 20.85 15.83 -14.87
CA LEU A 122 20.89 16.96 -13.94
C LEU A 122 21.21 16.55 -12.50
N TRP A 123 21.34 15.25 -12.23
CA TRP A 123 21.60 14.79 -10.87
C TRP A 123 22.94 15.28 -10.36
N ASP A 124 22.95 15.74 -9.11
CA ASP A 124 24.16 15.97 -8.35
C ASP A 124 24.72 14.65 -7.77
N GLU A 125 25.81 14.74 -7.02
CA GLU A 125 26.44 13.56 -6.41
C GLU A 125 25.59 12.92 -5.32
N GLU A 126 24.78 13.71 -4.60
CA GLU A 126 23.93 13.22 -3.51
C GLU A 126 22.78 12.38 -4.09
N GLU A 127 22.18 12.83 -5.18
CA GLU A 127 21.16 12.09 -5.94
C GLU A 127 21.72 10.80 -6.54
N VAL A 128 22.95 10.82 -7.07
CA VAL A 128 23.65 9.61 -7.53
C VAL A 128 23.93 8.65 -6.36
N CYS A 129 24.31 9.17 -5.19
CA CYS A 129 24.50 8.38 -3.98
C CYS A 129 23.18 7.75 -3.49
N GLN A 130 22.07 8.48 -3.54
CA GLN A 130 20.74 7.96 -3.19
C GLN A 130 20.30 6.87 -4.15
N TRP A 131 20.49 7.05 -5.46
CA TRP A 131 20.24 6.00 -6.45
C TRP A 131 21.07 4.75 -6.19
N MET A 132 22.36 4.91 -5.87
CA MET A 132 23.24 3.78 -5.52
C MET A 132 22.73 3.01 -4.31
N ARG A 133 22.28 3.70 -3.25
CA ARG A 133 21.69 3.07 -2.05
C ARG A 133 20.38 2.33 -2.37
N GLN A 134 19.61 2.82 -3.34
CA GLN A 134 18.37 2.16 -3.76
C GLN A 134 18.64 0.86 -4.54
N ILE A 135 19.61 0.87 -5.46
CA ILE A 135 19.96 -0.33 -6.22
C ILE A 135 20.74 -1.35 -5.39
N SER A 136 21.54 -0.91 -4.41
CA SER A 136 22.26 -1.82 -3.51
C SER A 136 21.31 -2.66 -2.66
N ALA A 137 20.21 -2.06 -2.19
CA ALA A 137 19.13 -2.77 -1.50
C ALA A 137 18.45 -3.82 -2.41
N SER A 138 18.35 -3.54 -3.71
CA SER A 138 17.76 -4.46 -4.70
C SER A 138 18.71 -5.59 -5.11
N LEU A 139 20.02 -5.31 -5.11
CA LEU A 139 21.08 -6.23 -5.53
C LEU A 139 21.74 -6.98 -4.35
N SER A 140 21.29 -6.73 -3.12
CA SER A 140 21.86 -7.28 -1.88
C SER A 140 23.38 -7.06 -1.76
N ILE A 141 23.86 -5.86 -2.13
CA ILE A 141 25.27 -5.50 -2.00
C ILE A 141 25.59 -5.22 -0.51
N GLU A 142 26.70 -5.78 -0.02
CA GLU A 142 27.17 -5.57 1.36
C GLU A 142 27.47 -4.10 1.67
N GLY A 143 27.27 -3.70 2.93
CA GLY A 143 27.43 -2.30 3.39
C GLY A 143 28.81 -1.72 3.11
N ASP A 144 29.88 -2.47 3.38
CA ASP A 144 31.26 -2.01 3.20
C ASP A 144 31.58 -1.67 1.73
N VAL A 145 31.02 -2.45 0.79
CA VAL A 145 31.18 -2.22 -0.66
C VAL A 145 30.37 -1.01 -1.11
N LEU A 146 29.18 -0.83 -0.55
CA LEU A 146 28.36 0.35 -0.79
C LEU A 146 29.06 1.62 -0.30
N ASP A 147 29.55 1.64 0.94
CA ASP A 147 30.23 2.79 1.54
C ASP A 147 31.49 3.16 0.77
N HIS A 148 32.26 2.16 0.31
CA HIS A 148 33.40 2.38 -0.57
C HIS A 148 32.98 3.04 -1.89
N PHE A 149 31.90 2.59 -2.52
CA PHE A 149 31.43 3.18 -3.78
C PHE A 149 30.85 4.59 -3.59
N ILE A 150 30.13 4.84 -2.50
CA ILE A 150 29.64 6.18 -2.15
C ILE A 150 30.82 7.14 -1.96
N ALA A 151 31.88 6.70 -1.27
CA ALA A 151 33.10 7.49 -1.13
C ALA A 151 33.75 7.79 -2.49
N LEU A 152 33.75 6.84 -3.42
CA LEU A 152 34.26 7.03 -4.79
C LEU A 152 33.42 8.00 -5.62
N ILE A 153 32.08 7.96 -5.50
CA ILE A 153 31.18 8.91 -6.16
C ILE A 153 31.54 10.34 -5.76
N LEU A 154 31.65 10.58 -4.45
CA LEU A 154 31.98 11.90 -3.90
C LEU A 154 33.41 12.31 -4.27
N HIS A 155 34.39 11.40 -4.13
CA HIS A 155 35.79 11.71 -4.42
C HIS A 155 36.04 12.04 -5.91
N HIS A 156 35.32 11.38 -6.83
CA HIS A 156 35.47 11.59 -8.27
C HIS A 156 34.41 12.52 -8.87
N ASN A 157 33.59 13.17 -8.04
CA ASN A 157 32.54 14.09 -8.48
C ASN A 157 31.62 13.44 -9.53
N ILE A 158 31.22 12.17 -9.29
CA ILE A 158 30.40 11.40 -10.23
C ILE A 158 28.95 11.90 -10.13
N ASN A 159 28.66 12.93 -10.91
CA ASN A 159 27.29 13.43 -11.11
C ASN A 159 26.52 12.58 -12.13
N GLY A 160 25.23 12.89 -12.31
CA GLY A 160 24.33 12.12 -13.15
C GLY A 160 24.77 11.95 -14.61
N ASN A 161 25.37 12.98 -15.22
CA ASN A 161 25.95 12.88 -16.56
C ASN A 161 27.09 11.86 -16.61
N ARG A 162 28.03 11.93 -15.66
CA ARG A 162 29.16 10.98 -15.58
C ARG A 162 28.69 9.56 -15.28
N LEU A 163 27.67 9.41 -14.43
CA LEU A 163 27.04 8.13 -14.15
C LEU A 163 26.44 7.53 -15.43
N LEU A 164 25.76 8.34 -16.23
CA LEU A 164 25.17 7.88 -17.48
C LEU A 164 26.23 7.46 -18.51
N ASP A 165 27.44 7.99 -18.48
CA ASP A 165 28.52 7.66 -19.44
C ASP A 165 29.47 6.56 -18.95
N ILE A 166 29.37 6.15 -17.68
CA ILE A 166 30.28 5.17 -17.08
C ILE A 166 30.31 3.86 -17.88
N THR A 167 31.50 3.32 -18.07
CA THR A 167 31.72 2.05 -18.77
C THR A 167 32.08 0.93 -17.79
N PRO A 168 32.00 -0.35 -18.22
CA PRO A 168 32.43 -1.45 -17.36
C PRO A 168 33.91 -1.36 -16.97
N LYS A 169 34.76 -0.76 -17.82
CA LYS A 169 36.18 -0.55 -17.54
C LYS A 169 36.40 0.56 -16.51
N ASP A 170 35.53 1.57 -16.48
CA ASP A 170 35.60 2.63 -15.48
C ASP A 170 35.25 2.07 -14.11
N LEU A 171 34.22 1.22 -14.02
CA LEU A 171 33.88 0.52 -12.77
C LEU A 171 35.02 -0.36 -12.24
N GLU A 172 35.76 -1.01 -13.15
CA GLU A 172 36.98 -1.76 -12.80
C GLU A 172 38.10 -0.84 -12.30
N SER A 173 38.31 0.29 -13.00
CA SER A 173 39.33 1.28 -12.67
C SER A 173 39.03 2.03 -11.36
N LEU A 174 37.74 2.13 -10.99
CA LEU A 174 37.27 2.67 -9.72
C LEU A 174 37.43 1.67 -8.56
N GLY A 175 37.90 0.43 -8.80
CA GLY A 175 38.18 -0.53 -7.74
C GLY A 175 37.08 -1.55 -7.47
N ILE A 176 36.02 -1.63 -8.29
CA ILE A 176 35.02 -2.72 -8.18
C ILE A 176 35.59 -3.98 -8.83
N CYS A 177 36.34 -4.76 -8.05
CA CYS A 177 37.02 -5.97 -8.51
C CYS A 177 36.05 -7.14 -8.78
N SER A 178 34.92 -7.21 -8.09
CA SER A 178 33.95 -8.30 -8.27
C SER A 178 33.24 -8.19 -9.62
N LEU A 179 33.46 -9.19 -10.48
CA LEU A 179 32.85 -9.26 -11.81
C LEU A 179 31.31 -9.28 -11.75
N GLY A 180 30.74 -9.98 -10.76
CA GLY A 180 29.30 -10.08 -10.57
C GLY A 180 28.67 -8.73 -10.18
N ILE A 181 29.26 -8.04 -9.21
CA ILE A 181 28.80 -6.72 -8.77
C ILE A 181 28.92 -5.71 -9.91
N ARG A 182 30.07 -5.72 -10.61
CA ARG A 182 30.31 -4.85 -11.77
C ARG A 182 29.30 -5.07 -12.88
N HIS A 183 28.97 -6.33 -13.20
CA HIS A 183 27.96 -6.66 -14.20
C HIS A 183 26.57 -6.17 -13.79
N ASN A 184 26.15 -6.42 -12.55
CA ASN A 184 24.84 -6.02 -12.04
C ASN A 184 24.70 -4.50 -11.97
N LEU A 185 25.71 -3.80 -11.46
CA LEU A 185 25.72 -2.34 -11.38
C LEU A 185 25.65 -1.72 -12.78
N PHE A 186 26.46 -2.22 -13.72
CA PHE A 186 26.42 -1.72 -15.10
C PHE A 186 25.08 -2.00 -15.80
N LYS A 187 24.44 -3.13 -15.49
CA LYS A 187 23.08 -3.44 -15.96
C LYS A 187 22.08 -2.41 -15.44
N GLU A 188 22.15 -2.02 -14.18
CA GLU A 188 21.28 -0.99 -13.61
C GLU A 188 21.56 0.40 -14.20
N VAL A 189 22.81 0.78 -14.42
CA VAL A 189 23.15 2.01 -15.16
C VAL A 189 22.56 1.99 -16.58
N LYS A 190 22.63 0.85 -17.28
CA LYS A 190 22.06 0.70 -18.62
C LYS A 190 20.53 0.84 -18.62
N ASN A 191 19.86 0.33 -17.59
CA ASN A 191 18.42 0.52 -17.41
C ASN A 191 18.09 1.98 -17.13
N LEU A 192 18.83 2.63 -16.23
CA LEU A 192 18.70 4.05 -15.90
C LEU A 192 18.86 4.93 -17.15
N ARG A 193 19.88 4.65 -17.99
CA ARG A 193 20.11 5.35 -19.25
C ARG A 193 18.93 5.22 -20.22
N ARG A 194 18.35 4.02 -20.33
CA ARG A 194 17.18 3.77 -21.19
C ARG A 194 15.96 4.53 -20.69
N GLU A 195 15.72 4.50 -19.39
CA GLU A 195 14.57 5.16 -18.78
C GLU A 195 14.70 6.68 -18.87
N ASN A 196 15.89 7.24 -18.59
CA ASN A 196 16.15 8.67 -18.78
C ASN A 196 15.95 9.10 -20.24
N TYR A 197 16.45 8.31 -21.20
CA TYR A 197 16.19 8.57 -22.62
C TYR A 197 14.69 8.54 -22.95
N ARG A 198 13.94 7.58 -22.39
CA ARG A 198 12.50 7.49 -22.59
C ARG A 198 11.76 8.71 -22.04
N LEU A 199 12.13 9.19 -20.86
CA LEU A 199 11.53 10.37 -20.23
C LEU A 199 11.85 11.64 -21.01
N ARG A 200 13.10 11.83 -21.46
CA ARG A 200 13.49 12.99 -22.27
C ARG A 200 12.82 13.02 -23.64
N ASN A 201 12.54 11.85 -24.21
CA ASN A 201 11.87 11.72 -25.51
C ASN A 201 10.36 11.43 -25.36
N PHE A 202 9.80 11.65 -24.17
CA PHE A 202 8.36 11.48 -23.97
C PHE A 202 7.63 12.56 -24.79
N PRO A 203 6.69 12.20 -25.66
CA PRO A 203 5.99 13.18 -26.47
C PRO A 203 5.23 14.13 -25.54
N SER A 204 5.33 15.44 -25.79
CA SER A 204 4.54 16.42 -25.06
C SER A 204 3.05 16.06 -25.15
N LEU A 205 2.25 16.48 -24.17
CA LEU A 205 0.80 16.25 -24.18
C LEU A 205 0.16 16.62 -25.53
N GLN A 206 0.61 17.72 -26.14
CA GLN A 206 0.16 18.16 -27.46
C GLN A 206 0.57 17.18 -28.57
N VAL A 207 1.82 16.71 -28.60
CA VAL A 207 2.30 15.72 -29.58
C VAL A 207 1.59 14.37 -29.38
N SER A 208 1.36 13.97 -28.13
CA SER A 208 0.63 12.75 -27.79
C SER A 208 -0.84 12.80 -28.24
N GLN A 209 -1.51 13.95 -28.06
CA GLN A 209 -2.85 14.19 -28.59
C GLN A 209 -2.87 14.13 -30.12
N GLN A 210 -1.92 14.79 -30.80
CA GLN A 210 -1.79 14.75 -32.26
C GLN A 210 -1.56 13.32 -32.78
N LEU A 211 -0.68 12.55 -32.14
CA LEU A 211 -0.44 11.14 -32.46
C LEU A 211 -1.71 10.29 -32.23
N GLY A 212 -2.46 10.59 -31.17
CA GLY A 212 -3.75 9.96 -30.90
C GLY A 212 -4.79 10.24 -31.98
N HIS A 213 -4.88 11.49 -32.45
CA HIS A 213 -5.74 11.88 -33.56
C HIS A 213 -5.30 11.21 -34.88
N LYS A 214 -4.00 11.20 -35.20
CA LYS A 214 -3.46 10.50 -36.37
C LYS A 214 -3.78 9.00 -36.34
N LYS A 215 -3.57 8.32 -35.21
CA LYS A 215 -3.92 6.90 -35.04
C LYS A 215 -5.42 6.63 -35.20
N LYS A 216 -6.29 7.53 -34.73
CA LYS A 216 -7.74 7.42 -34.95
C LYS A 216 -8.08 7.58 -36.44
N GLN A 217 -7.44 8.51 -37.13
CA GLN A 217 -7.59 8.67 -38.58
C GLN A 217 -7.07 7.44 -39.35
N GLU A 218 -5.87 6.93 -39.02
CA GLU A 218 -5.30 5.71 -39.62
C GLU A 218 -6.19 4.48 -39.45
N LYS A 219 -6.85 4.32 -38.29
CA LYS A 219 -7.81 3.23 -38.06
C LYS A 219 -9.09 3.35 -38.88
N LEU A 220 -9.45 4.56 -39.29
CA LEU A 220 -10.60 4.84 -40.17
C LEU A 220 -10.22 4.77 -41.65
N SER A 221 -8.93 4.89 -41.98
CA SER A 221 -8.41 4.74 -43.33
C SER A 221 -8.50 3.29 -43.81
N GLN A 222 -8.67 3.10 -45.12
CA GLN A 222 -8.59 1.77 -45.73
C GLN A 222 -7.21 1.14 -45.47
N PRO A 223 -7.14 -0.16 -45.14
CA PRO A 223 -5.86 -0.83 -44.95
C PRO A 223 -5.08 -0.84 -46.27
N LEU A 224 -3.83 -0.40 -46.21
CA LEU A 224 -2.93 -0.36 -47.35
C LEU A 224 -2.63 -1.79 -47.80
N SER A 225 -3.21 -2.21 -48.93
CA SER A 225 -2.94 -3.50 -49.56
C SER A 225 -1.96 -3.28 -50.71
N LEU A 226 -0.68 -3.17 -50.37
CA LEU A 226 0.40 -3.06 -51.35
C LEU A 226 1.21 -4.35 -51.37
N PRO A 227 1.45 -4.96 -52.54
CA PRO A 227 2.42 -6.04 -52.65
C PRO A 227 3.81 -5.47 -52.37
N LEU A 228 4.49 -6.08 -51.39
CA LEU A 228 5.81 -5.63 -50.95
C LEU A 228 6.82 -6.69 -51.41
N ILE A 229 7.65 -6.32 -52.38
CA ILE A 229 8.65 -7.21 -52.95
C ILE A 229 9.97 -6.99 -52.22
N ILE A 230 10.45 -8.03 -51.56
CA ILE A 230 11.72 -8.00 -50.82
C ILE A 230 12.73 -8.86 -51.57
N HIS A 231 13.69 -8.22 -52.23
CA HIS A 231 14.84 -8.88 -52.83
C HIS A 231 15.98 -8.96 -51.81
N VAL A 232 16.17 -10.15 -51.23
CA VAL A 232 17.34 -10.44 -50.40
C VAL A 232 18.37 -11.15 -51.26
N THR A 233 19.47 -10.46 -51.58
CA THR A 233 20.55 -11.02 -52.38
C THR A 233 21.81 -11.19 -51.53
N MET A 234 22.43 -12.36 -51.62
CA MET A 234 23.73 -12.65 -51.04
C MET A 234 24.77 -12.68 -52.16
N TYR A 235 25.87 -11.97 -51.99
CA TYR A 235 26.98 -12.02 -52.93
C TYR A 235 28.32 -12.08 -52.19
N THR A 236 29.30 -12.67 -52.85
CA THR A 236 30.69 -12.68 -52.40
C THR A 236 31.52 -11.88 -53.40
N ARG A 237 32.45 -11.07 -52.90
CA ARG A 237 33.45 -10.40 -53.74
C ARG A 237 34.80 -10.99 -53.38
N GLN A 238 35.53 -11.53 -54.35
CA GLN A 238 36.93 -11.89 -54.13
C GLN A 238 37.73 -10.58 -53.99
N SER A 239 38.09 -10.22 -52.77
CA SER A 239 39.15 -9.25 -52.50
C SER A 239 40.46 -10.01 -52.46
N GLY A 240 41.42 -9.64 -53.31
CA GLY A 240 42.64 -10.41 -53.61
C GLY A 240 43.62 -10.67 -52.46
N PHE A 241 43.22 -10.57 -51.19
CA PHE A 241 44.09 -10.79 -50.02
C PHE A 241 43.42 -11.48 -48.81
N ASP A 242 42.16 -11.93 -48.89
CA ASP A 242 41.48 -12.59 -47.76
C ASP A 242 41.22 -14.09 -48.04
N TYR A 243 41.72 -14.98 -47.17
CA TYR A 243 41.55 -16.44 -47.27
C TYR A 243 40.13 -16.96 -46.95
N PHE A 244 39.23 -16.10 -46.45
CA PHE A 244 37.84 -16.46 -46.11
C PHE A 244 36.82 -15.63 -46.90
N PRO A 245 35.76 -16.26 -47.46
CA PRO A 245 34.75 -15.52 -48.21
C PRO A 245 33.96 -14.59 -47.29
N LYS A 246 34.04 -13.27 -47.53
CA LYS A 246 33.16 -12.27 -46.90
C LYS A 246 31.80 -12.28 -47.59
N PHE A 247 30.83 -12.93 -46.97
CA PHE A 247 29.43 -12.87 -47.41
C PHE A 247 28.88 -11.47 -47.14
N ARG A 248 28.35 -10.83 -48.18
CA ARG A 248 27.61 -9.57 -48.06
C ARG A 248 26.18 -9.78 -48.52
N TYR A 249 25.27 -9.08 -47.86
CA TYR A 249 23.86 -9.09 -48.20
C TYR A 249 23.47 -7.71 -48.73
N LYS A 250 22.68 -7.67 -49.79
CA LYS A 250 21.99 -6.47 -50.24
C LYS A 250 20.50 -6.77 -50.21
N ILE A 251 19.80 -6.02 -49.36
CA ILE A 251 18.34 -6.06 -49.27
C ILE A 251 17.84 -4.88 -50.11
N LEU A 252 17.07 -5.19 -51.13
CA LEU A 252 16.32 -4.22 -51.93
C LEU A 252 14.85 -4.45 -51.60
N ILE A 253 14.17 -3.38 -51.21
CA ILE A 253 12.73 -3.38 -50.97
C ILE A 253 12.14 -2.58 -52.10
N ASP A 254 11.26 -3.23 -52.86
CA ASP A 254 10.49 -2.61 -53.92
C ASP A 254 9.00 -2.75 -53.62
N VAL A 255 8.22 -1.84 -54.17
CA VAL A 255 6.77 -1.86 -54.10
C VAL A 255 6.33 -1.78 -55.55
N ASP A 256 5.60 -2.77 -56.05
CA ASP A 256 5.03 -2.70 -57.39
C ASP A 256 4.00 -1.55 -57.40
N TRP A 257 4.47 -0.35 -57.70
CA TRP A 257 3.63 0.81 -57.97
C TRP A 257 3.15 0.67 -59.41
N ASP A 258 2.02 -0.02 -59.60
CA ASP A 258 1.29 0.07 -60.87
C ASP A 258 0.75 1.51 -61.02
N ASP A 259 1.17 2.22 -62.07
CA ASP A 259 0.63 3.54 -62.49
C ASP A 259 -0.88 3.50 -62.85
N CYS A 260 -1.56 2.36 -62.66
CA CYS A 260 -2.93 2.11 -63.11
C CYS A 260 -4.03 2.84 -62.31
N CYS A 261 -3.72 3.55 -61.23
CA CYS A 261 -4.72 4.27 -60.44
C CYS A 261 -5.02 5.71 -60.90
N LEU A 262 -4.51 6.16 -62.06
CA LEU A 262 -4.82 7.49 -62.62
C LEU A 262 -6.04 7.55 -63.56
N VAL A 263 -6.98 6.60 -63.49
CA VAL A 263 -8.25 6.73 -64.21
C VAL A 263 -9.44 6.26 -63.37
N SER A 264 -9.94 7.12 -62.47
CA SER A 264 -11.38 7.39 -62.35
C SER A 264 -11.58 8.72 -61.62
N ALA A 265 -11.86 9.77 -62.41
CA ALA A 265 -12.54 10.98 -61.94
C ALA A 265 -14.05 10.74 -61.96
#